data_AF-A0A0C2D2W0-F1
#
_entry.id   AF-A0A0C2D2W0-F1
#
_cell.length_a   1.000
_cell.length_b   1.000
_cell.length_c   1.000
_cell.angle_alpha   90.00
_cell.angle_beta   90.00
_cell.angle_gamma   90.00
#
_symmetry.space_group_name_H-M   'P 1'
#
loop_
_entity.id
_entity.type
_entity.pdbx_description
1 polymer ?
#
loop_
_entity_poly.entity_id
_entity_poly.type
_entity_poly.pdbx_seq_one_letter_code
_entity_poly.pdbx_strand_id
1 'polypeptide(L)'
;MDIIVLASHGILMRVEKSDDGKLLCAKIQANKITKKQYPGDFGRELRALQILEEKKTNNKYLPKLLGSGRTEEITPSSAYRICRYLISALRTVHEIGLVHGNIRPSAILVGGPHERDIIRLFGFQFSSEHPQRPDDKETIGYPLDYYTARATHKGERAKPQHDMEMYINFVSSLVETSDR
;
A
#
# COMPACT_ATOMS: atom_id res chain seq x y z
N MET A 1 -13.95 -0.30 20.60
CA MET A 1 -13.81 -0.81 19.22
C MET A 1 -12.92 0.20 18.51
N ASP A 2 -11.66 -0.16 18.25
CA ASP A 2 -10.65 0.76 17.73
C ASP A 2 -10.61 0.64 16.21
N ILE A 3 -11.48 1.39 15.54
CA ILE A 3 -11.45 1.52 14.08
C ILE A 3 -10.24 2.39 13.71
N ILE A 4 -9.32 1.84 12.90
CA ILE A 4 -8.08 2.52 12.51
C ILE A 4 -8.32 3.33 11.24
N VAL A 5 -9.00 2.75 10.24
CA VAL A 5 -9.36 3.43 8.99
C VAL A 5 -10.73 2.96 8.51
N LEU A 6 -11.58 3.92 8.13
CA LEU A 6 -12.78 3.67 7.33
C LEU A 6 -12.43 3.96 5.86
N ALA A 7 -12.48 2.93 5.01
CA ALA A 7 -12.43 3.09 3.57
C ALA A 7 -13.83 2.96 2.99
N SER A 8 -14.05 3.47 1.78
CA SER A 8 -15.34 3.41 1.06
C SER A 8 -15.90 1.99 0.89
N HIS A 9 -15.06 0.96 1.06
CA HIS A 9 -15.34 -0.42 0.69
C HIS A 9 -14.90 -1.44 1.76
N GLY A 10 -14.42 -0.97 2.91
CA GLY A 10 -13.93 -1.83 3.98
C GLY A 10 -13.44 -1.06 5.19
N ILE A 11 -13.10 -1.80 6.24
CA ILE A 11 -12.68 -1.28 7.54
C ILE A 11 -11.34 -1.92 7.90
N LEU A 12 -10.37 -1.11 8.31
CA LEU A 12 -9.20 -1.57 9.04
C LEU A 12 -9.45 -1.35 10.53
N MET A 13 -9.32 -2.42 11.32
CA MET A 13 -9.56 -2.37 12.76
C MET A 13 -8.45 -3.07 13.53
N ARG A 14 -8.18 -2.57 14.73
CA ARG A 14 -7.33 -3.27 15.68
C ARG A 14 -8.13 -4.44 16.26
N VAL A 15 -7.54 -5.63 16.23
CA VAL A 15 -8.10 -6.83 16.86
C VAL A 15 -7.06 -7.48 17.76
N GLU A 16 -7.51 -8.16 18.80
CA GLU A 16 -6.66 -8.98 19.65
C GLU A 16 -6.95 -10.45 19.34
N LYS A 17 -5.90 -11.21 19.03
CA LYS A 17 -6.01 -12.63 18.71
C LYS A 17 -6.32 -13.38 20.02
N SER A 18 -7.38 -14.18 20.01
CA SER A 18 -7.94 -14.76 21.24
C SER A 18 -7.08 -15.85 21.89
N ASP A 19 -6.14 -16.44 21.15
CA ASP A 19 -5.30 -17.54 21.62
C ASP A 19 -4.01 -17.07 22.32
N ASP A 20 -3.37 -16.03 21.80
CA ASP A 20 -2.06 -15.55 22.26
C ASP A 20 -2.05 -14.05 22.67
N GLY A 21 -3.21 -13.37 22.63
CA GLY A 21 -3.35 -11.96 22.98
C GLY A 21 -2.63 -11.02 22.00
N LYS A 22 -2.17 -11.51 20.85
CA LYS A 22 -1.41 -10.69 19.90
C LYS A 22 -2.32 -9.66 19.25
N LEU A 23 -1.88 -8.42 19.28
CA LEU A 23 -2.54 -7.32 18.58
C LEU A 23 -2.27 -7.41 17.08
N LEU A 24 -3.34 -7.36 16.29
CA LEU A 24 -3.34 -7.43 14.84
C LEU A 24 -4.16 -6.28 14.23
N CYS A 25 -3.96 -6.06 12.93
CA CYS A 25 -4.83 -5.22 12.12
C CYS A 25 -5.68 -6.13 11.23
N ALA A 26 -6.99 -6.16 11.44
CA ALA A 26 -7.91 -6.89 10.59
C ALA A 26 -8.46 -5.97 9.50
N LYS A 27 -8.38 -6.43 8.26
CA LYS A 27 -9.06 -5.82 7.11
C LYS A 27 -10.35 -6.56 6.84
N ILE A 28 -11.46 -5.85 7.01
CA ILE A 28 -12.81 -6.34 6.73
C ILE A 28 -13.27 -5.67 5.45
N GLN A 29 -13.55 -6.45 4.41
CA GLN A 29 -14.02 -5.94 3.13
C GLN A 29 -15.37 -6.57 2.79
N ALA A 30 -16.31 -5.77 2.26
CA ALA A 30 -17.60 -6.31 1.87
C ALA A 30 -17.46 -7.20 0.62
N ASN A 31 -18.08 -8.38 0.62
CA ASN A 31 -18.00 -9.33 -0.49
C ASN A 31 -18.80 -8.90 -1.74
N LYS A 32 -19.76 -7.98 -1.60
CA LYS A 32 -20.64 -7.52 -2.69
C LYS A 32 -20.32 -6.09 -3.09
N ILE A 33 -19.15 -5.88 -3.69
CA ILE A 33 -18.78 -4.60 -4.27
C ILE A 33 -18.66 -4.82 -5.76
N THR A 34 -19.48 -4.15 -6.55
CA THR A 34 -19.39 -4.27 -8.00
C THR A 34 -18.07 -3.64 -8.47
N LYS A 35 -17.43 -4.19 -9.51
CA LYS A 35 -16.20 -3.61 -10.10
C LYS A 35 -16.40 -2.16 -10.58
N LYS A 36 -17.65 -1.75 -10.84
CA LYS A 36 -18.04 -0.38 -11.16
C LYS A 36 -17.94 0.57 -9.97
N GLN A 37 -18.12 0.06 -8.74
CA GLN A 37 -18.02 0.82 -7.49
C GLN A 37 -16.60 0.83 -6.94
N TYR A 38 -15.87 -0.29 -7.07
CA TYR A 38 -14.48 -0.39 -6.64
C TYR A 38 -13.68 -1.27 -7.61
N PRO A 39 -12.65 -0.73 -8.26
CA PRO A 39 -11.88 -1.50 -9.23
C PRO A 39 -10.85 -2.47 -8.59
N GLY A 40 -10.62 -2.35 -7.27
CA GLY A 40 -9.65 -3.18 -6.56
C GLY A 40 -10.17 -4.59 -6.26
N ASP A 41 -9.28 -5.57 -6.32
CA ASP A 41 -9.57 -6.99 -6.08
C ASP A 41 -8.91 -7.49 -4.78
N PHE A 42 -9.73 -7.95 -3.82
CA PHE A 42 -9.22 -8.49 -2.55
C PHE A 42 -8.44 -9.81 -2.74
N GLY A 43 -8.86 -10.65 -3.69
CA GLY A 43 -8.17 -11.88 -4.02
C GLY A 43 -6.77 -11.63 -4.58
N ARG A 44 -6.58 -10.53 -5.35
CA ARG A 44 -5.22 -10.11 -5.77
C ARG A 44 -4.33 -9.78 -4.59
N GLU A 45 -4.84 -9.01 -3.64
CA GLU A 45 -4.07 -8.64 -2.46
C GLU A 45 -3.65 -9.87 -1.67
N LEU A 46 -4.54 -10.85 -1.46
CA LEU A 46 -4.17 -12.12 -0.82
C LEU A 46 -3.08 -12.86 -1.58
N ARG A 47 -3.18 -12.97 -2.91
CA ARG A 47 -2.14 -13.60 -3.75
C ARG A 47 -0.80 -12.89 -3.64
N ALA A 48 -0.79 -11.56 -3.70
CA ALA A 48 0.43 -10.77 -3.58
C ALA A 48 1.08 -10.92 -2.20
N LEU A 49 0.28 -10.89 -1.12
CA LEU A 49 0.76 -11.11 0.24
C LEU A 49 1.36 -12.52 0.42
N GLN A 50 0.74 -13.54 -0.19
CA GLN A 50 1.27 -14.89 -0.18
C GLN A 50 2.61 -14.99 -0.91
N ILE A 51 2.75 -14.36 -2.10
CA ILE A 51 4.03 -14.30 -2.83
C ILE A 51 5.12 -13.61 -2.00
N LEU A 52 4.77 -12.51 -1.32
CA LEU A 52 5.68 -11.77 -0.43
C LEU A 52 6.18 -12.63 0.74
N GLU A 53 5.30 -13.46 1.31
CA GLU A 53 5.61 -14.40 2.39
C GLU A 53 6.47 -15.57 1.90
N GLU A 54 6.08 -16.22 0.81
CA GLU A 54 6.77 -17.37 0.21
C GLU A 54 8.20 -17.03 -0.21
N LYS A 55 8.39 -15.88 -0.84
CA LYS A 55 9.71 -15.43 -1.30
C LYS A 55 10.62 -14.99 -0.15
N LYS A 56 10.19 -15.19 1.11
CA LYS A 56 10.91 -14.87 2.34
C LYS A 56 11.67 -13.57 2.19
N THR A 57 11.00 -12.56 1.63
CA THR A 57 11.50 -11.20 1.76
C THR A 57 11.71 -11.06 3.25
N ASN A 58 12.95 -10.82 3.68
CA ASN A 58 13.35 -10.77 5.08
C ASN A 58 12.79 -9.48 5.71
N ASN A 59 11.54 -9.16 5.40
CA ASN A 59 10.72 -8.07 5.86
C ASN A 59 10.36 -8.35 7.31
N LYS A 60 11.40 -8.38 8.16
CA LYS A 60 11.34 -8.21 9.61
C LYS A 60 10.88 -6.78 9.90
N TYR A 61 9.67 -6.44 9.51
CA TYR A 61 9.07 -5.12 9.76
C TYR A 61 7.80 -5.23 10.61
N LEU A 62 7.80 -6.15 11.58
CA LEU A 62 6.89 -6.10 12.73
C LEU A 62 7.64 -5.68 14.00
N PRO A 63 7.97 -4.39 14.21
CA PRO A 63 8.25 -3.92 15.56
C PRO A 63 6.98 -4.03 16.41
N LYS A 64 7.17 -4.36 17.69
CA LYS A 64 6.10 -4.38 18.70
C LYS A 64 5.40 -3.01 18.72
N LEU A 65 4.08 -3.04 18.62
CA LEU A 65 3.21 -1.87 18.81
C LEU A 65 3.32 -1.43 20.27
N LEU A 66 4.02 -0.34 20.51
CA LEU A 66 3.90 0.46 21.74
C LEU A 66 3.68 1.91 21.30
N GLY A 67 2.95 2.69 22.10
CA GLY A 67 2.90 4.16 21.99
C GLY A 67 1.63 4.81 21.44
N SER A 68 1.40 6.05 21.87
CA SER A 68 0.19 6.86 21.79
C SER A 68 0.47 8.22 21.10
N GLY A 69 0.84 8.22 19.83
CA GLY A 69 1.20 9.45 19.10
C GLY A 69 -0.01 10.20 18.52
N ARG A 70 -0.06 11.51 18.70
CA ARG A 70 -0.91 12.44 17.93
C ARG A 70 -0.19 12.78 16.61
N THR A 71 -0.93 12.86 15.51
CA THR A 71 -0.43 13.28 14.18
C THR A 71 -0.24 14.79 14.15
N GLU A 72 0.97 15.27 14.40
CA GLU A 72 1.40 16.61 14.01
C GLU A 72 1.90 16.63 12.56
N GLU A 73 2.04 17.83 11.99
CA GLU A 73 2.44 18.10 10.59
C GLU A 73 3.63 17.26 10.12
N ILE A 74 3.61 16.84 8.84
CA ILE A 74 4.71 16.08 8.24
C ILE A 74 5.93 17.00 8.13
N THR A 75 6.95 16.76 8.95
CA THR A 75 8.23 17.48 8.85
C THR A 75 9.02 17.06 7.60
N PRO A 76 9.95 17.89 7.08
CA PRO A 76 10.84 17.50 5.99
C PRO A 76 11.63 16.22 6.28
N SER A 77 12.04 16.01 7.53
CA SER A 77 12.73 14.79 7.99
C SER A 77 11.83 13.55 7.88
N SER A 78 10.56 13.67 8.26
CA SER A 78 9.57 12.60 8.12
C SER A 78 9.26 12.33 6.65
N ALA A 79 9.10 13.37 5.83
CA ALA A 79 8.89 13.23 4.38
C ALA A 79 10.05 12.48 3.71
N TYR A 80 11.30 12.87 3.99
CA TYR A 80 12.50 12.16 3.49
C TYR A 80 12.48 10.67 3.85
N ARG A 81 12.13 10.33 5.10
CA ARG A 81 12.07 8.93 5.55
C ARG A 81 10.97 8.16 4.85
N ILE A 82 9.78 8.76 4.67
CA ILE A 82 8.67 8.16 3.92
C ILE A 82 9.12 7.85 2.50
N CYS A 83 9.68 8.83 1.79
CA CYS A 83 10.19 8.65 0.43
C CYS A 83 11.23 7.53 0.34
N ARG A 84 12.24 7.56 1.23
CA ARG A 84 13.34 6.58 1.25
C ARG A 84 12.87 5.15 1.53
N TYR A 85 11.95 4.96 2.47
CA TYR A 85 11.44 3.62 2.77
C TYR A 85 10.45 3.13 1.72
N LEU A 86 9.64 4.02 1.16
CA LEU A 86 8.71 3.68 0.09
C LEU A 86 9.46 3.20 -1.16
N ILE A 87 10.51 3.90 -1.58
CA ILE A 87 11.30 3.46 -2.73
C ILE A 87 12.02 2.12 -2.46
N SER A 88 12.49 1.88 -1.24
CA SER A 88 13.06 0.58 -0.87
C SER A 88 12.01 -0.53 -0.90
N ALA A 89 10.78 -0.26 -0.46
CA ALA A 89 9.68 -1.23 -0.52
C ALA A 89 9.29 -1.54 -1.96
N LEU A 90 9.22 -0.52 -2.83
CA LEU A 90 8.98 -0.68 -4.25
C LEU A 90 10.04 -1.55 -4.92
N ARG A 91 11.32 -1.31 -4.63
CA ARG A 91 12.41 -2.17 -5.12
C ARG A 91 12.18 -3.64 -4.74
N THR A 92 11.87 -3.91 -3.47
CA THR A 92 11.59 -5.28 -3.02
C THR A 92 10.41 -5.91 -3.77
N VAL A 93 9.32 -5.14 -3.96
CA VAL A 93 8.14 -5.58 -4.73
C VAL A 93 8.52 -5.92 -6.17
N HIS A 94 9.32 -5.08 -6.83
CA HIS A 94 9.76 -5.29 -8.20
C HIS A 94 10.73 -6.47 -8.34
N GLU A 95 11.66 -6.64 -7.40
CA GLU A 95 12.62 -7.76 -7.39
C GLU A 95 11.93 -9.13 -7.30
N ILE A 96 10.79 -9.20 -6.60
CA ILE A 96 9.99 -10.42 -6.54
C ILE A 96 9.04 -10.59 -7.74
N GLY A 97 9.14 -9.75 -8.76
CA GLY A 97 8.32 -9.82 -9.96
C GLY A 97 6.88 -9.35 -9.74
N LEU A 98 6.64 -8.46 -8.78
CA LEU A 98 5.35 -7.80 -8.59
C LEU A 98 5.44 -6.33 -8.99
N VAL A 99 4.30 -5.75 -9.33
CA VAL A 99 4.06 -4.30 -9.48
C VAL A 99 2.92 -3.97 -8.54
N HIS A 100 3.05 -2.91 -7.74
CA HIS A 100 2.02 -2.54 -6.77
C HIS A 100 0.77 -1.95 -7.44
N GLY A 101 0.97 -1.06 -8.42
CA GLY A 101 -0.07 -0.50 -9.27
C GLY A 101 -0.97 0.56 -8.63
N ASN A 102 -0.64 1.05 -7.43
CA ASN A 102 -1.46 2.03 -6.70
C ASN A 102 -0.65 2.75 -5.59
N ILE A 103 0.46 3.39 -5.96
CA ILE A 103 1.29 4.14 -5.01
C ILE A 103 0.67 5.50 -4.75
N ARG A 104 0.27 5.75 -3.50
CA ARG A 104 -0.45 6.96 -3.07
C ARG A 104 -0.49 7.08 -1.55
N PRO A 105 -0.89 8.22 -0.96
CA PRO A 105 -0.91 8.39 0.49
C PRO A 105 -1.70 7.30 1.24
N SER A 106 -2.86 6.90 0.73
CA SER A 106 -3.71 5.87 1.36
C SER A 106 -3.14 4.44 1.28
N ALA A 107 -2.08 4.21 0.51
CA ALA A 107 -1.34 2.96 0.44
C ALA A 107 -0.16 2.91 1.43
N ILE A 108 0.08 3.99 2.18
CA ILE A 108 1.23 4.14 3.07
C ILE A 108 0.73 4.16 4.51
N LEU A 109 1.17 3.19 5.29
CA LEU A 109 0.93 3.16 6.73
C LEU A 109 2.16 3.66 7.46
N VAL A 110 1.96 4.59 8.38
CA VAL A 110 2.98 5.12 9.29
C VAL A 110 2.61 4.70 10.71
N GLY A 111 3.55 4.12 11.45
CA GLY A 111 3.31 3.77 12.85
C GLY A 111 4.59 3.55 13.66
N GLY A 112 4.53 3.74 14.98
CA GLY A 112 5.63 3.49 15.91
C GLY A 112 5.57 4.35 17.19
N PRO A 113 6.13 3.89 18.33
CA PRO A 113 6.07 4.58 19.63
C PRO A 113 6.83 5.91 19.71
N HIS A 114 7.88 6.04 18.91
CA HIS A 114 8.80 7.17 18.89
C HIS A 114 9.29 7.32 17.45
N GLU A 115 9.77 8.52 17.10
CA GLU A 115 10.48 9.06 15.92
C GLU A 115 11.27 8.09 15.00
N ARG A 116 10.73 6.92 14.73
CA ARG A 116 11.23 5.87 13.87
C ARG A 116 10.01 5.40 13.10
N ASP A 117 9.58 6.27 12.22
CA ASP A 117 8.48 6.13 11.28
C ASP A 117 8.58 4.75 10.61
N ILE A 118 7.84 3.76 11.11
CA ILE A 118 7.75 2.47 10.42
C ILE A 118 6.81 2.72 9.27
N ILE A 119 7.40 2.77 8.08
CA ILE A 119 6.69 2.95 6.83
C ILE A 119 6.39 1.58 6.26
N ARG A 120 5.11 1.27 6.07
CA ARG A 120 4.67 0.03 5.41
C ARG A 120 3.87 0.38 4.17
N LEU A 121 4.24 -0.28 3.07
CA LEU A 121 3.44 -0.28 1.86
C LEU A 121 2.32 -1.31 2.00
N PHE A 122 1.09 -0.87 1.75
CA PHE A 122 -0.13 -1.64 1.86
C PHE A 122 -1.01 -1.38 0.63
N GLY A 123 -1.97 -2.25 0.37
CA GLY A 123 -3.00 -1.99 -0.64
C GLY A 123 -2.69 -2.62 -1.99
N PHE A 124 -2.40 -3.92 -1.99
CA PHE A 124 -2.04 -4.71 -3.17
C PHE A 124 -3.25 -5.13 -4.03
N GLN A 125 -4.43 -4.51 -3.86
CA GLN A 125 -5.64 -4.85 -4.63
C GLN A 125 -5.51 -4.57 -6.15
N PHE A 126 -4.53 -3.75 -6.52
CA PHE A 126 -4.23 -3.34 -7.90
C PHE A 126 -2.94 -3.96 -8.43
N SER A 127 -2.31 -4.83 -7.64
CA SER A 127 -1.02 -5.40 -7.95
C SER A 127 -1.09 -6.44 -9.05
N SER A 128 0.04 -6.68 -9.70
CA SER A 128 0.16 -7.70 -10.72
C SER A 128 1.56 -8.28 -10.80
N GLU A 129 1.66 -9.49 -11.32
CA GLU A 129 2.94 -10.06 -11.70
C GLU A 129 3.54 -9.33 -12.91
N HIS A 130 4.85 -9.15 -12.89
CA HIS A 130 5.64 -8.60 -13.98
C HIS A 130 6.96 -9.37 -14.14
N PRO A 131 7.28 -9.87 -15.35
CA PRO A 131 6.50 -9.78 -16.58
C PRO A 131 5.15 -10.53 -16.49
N GLN A 132 4.18 -10.07 -17.28
CA GLN A 132 2.85 -10.69 -17.35
C GLN A 132 2.98 -12.12 -17.90
N ARG A 133 2.31 -13.08 -17.26
CA ARG A 133 2.28 -14.45 -17.76
C ARG A 133 1.49 -14.52 -19.08
N PRO A 134 1.89 -15.36 -20.06
CA PRO A 134 1.21 -15.43 -21.36
C PRO A 134 -0.27 -15.81 -21.29
N ASP A 135 -0.66 -16.57 -20.27
CA ASP A 135 -2.02 -17.04 -20.01
C ASP A 135 -2.86 -16.05 -19.19
N ASP A 136 -2.23 -15.02 -18.62
CA ASP A 136 -2.90 -14.02 -17.81
C ASP A 136 -3.66 -13.02 -18.71
N LYS A 137 -4.97 -13.21 -18.82
CA LYS A 137 -5.89 -12.32 -19.54
C LYS A 137 -6.61 -11.33 -18.61
N GLU A 138 -6.17 -11.22 -17.36
CA GLU A 138 -6.88 -10.44 -16.36
C GLU A 138 -6.76 -8.93 -16.65
N THR A 139 -7.91 -8.24 -16.67
CA THR A 139 -7.94 -6.77 -16.76
C THR A 139 -7.89 -6.15 -15.36
N ILE A 140 -7.12 -5.08 -15.20
CA ILE A 140 -6.99 -4.34 -13.94
C ILE A 140 -7.63 -2.96 -14.13
N GLY A 141 -8.65 -2.65 -13.33
CA GLY A 141 -9.11 -1.27 -13.20
C GLY A 141 -8.23 -0.55 -12.19
N TYR A 142 -7.87 0.69 -12.48
CA TYR A 142 -7.10 1.54 -11.57
C TYR A 142 -7.96 2.74 -11.13
N PRO A 143 -7.76 3.28 -9.92
CA PRO A 143 -8.23 4.63 -9.62
C PRO A 143 -7.66 5.59 -10.66
N LEU A 144 -8.46 6.53 -11.15
CA LEU A 144 -8.03 7.50 -12.15
C LEU A 144 -7.99 8.88 -11.50
N ASP A 145 -6.87 9.22 -10.89
CA ASP A 145 -6.67 10.48 -10.18
C ASP A 145 -5.25 11.02 -10.37
N TYR A 146 -4.91 12.10 -9.66
CA TYR A 146 -3.62 12.78 -9.79
C TYR A 146 -2.40 11.87 -9.52
N TYR A 147 -2.54 10.82 -8.71
CA TYR A 147 -1.42 9.93 -8.42
C TYR A 147 -1.19 8.90 -9.54
N THR A 148 -2.22 8.60 -10.33
CA THR A 148 -2.25 7.51 -11.28
C THR A 148 -1.30 7.73 -12.47
N ALA A 149 -0.55 6.68 -12.84
CA ALA A 149 0.36 6.73 -13.97
C ALA A 149 -0.37 6.92 -15.30
N ARG A 150 0.16 7.76 -16.19
CA ARG A 150 -0.47 8.13 -17.47
C ARG A 150 -0.82 6.94 -18.35
N ALA A 151 0.03 5.92 -18.39
CA ALA A 151 -0.22 4.71 -19.17
C ALA A 151 -1.45 3.94 -18.66
N THR A 152 -1.66 3.90 -17.33
CA THR A 152 -2.81 3.22 -16.73
C THR A 152 -4.14 3.95 -17.00
N HIS A 153 -4.12 5.27 -17.20
CA HIS A 153 -5.28 6.02 -17.73
C HIS A 153 -5.69 5.57 -19.15
N LYS A 154 -4.75 5.02 -19.92
CA LYS A 154 -4.99 4.49 -21.27
C LYS A 154 -5.39 3.01 -21.27
N GLY A 155 -5.63 2.43 -20.09
CA GLY A 155 -5.99 1.03 -19.93
C GLY A 155 -4.80 0.07 -19.95
N GLU A 156 -3.55 0.57 -19.94
CA GLU A 156 -2.38 -0.29 -19.83
C GLU A 156 -2.26 -0.87 -18.42
N ARG A 157 -1.82 -2.12 -18.34
CA ARG A 157 -1.46 -2.74 -17.06
C ARG A 157 -0.21 -2.05 -16.49
N ALA A 158 -0.22 -1.83 -15.18
CA ALA A 158 0.92 -1.25 -14.48
C ALA A 158 2.19 -2.09 -14.68
N LYS A 159 3.32 -1.40 -14.84
CA LYS A 159 4.68 -1.93 -14.96
C LYS A 159 5.54 -1.28 -13.87
N PRO A 160 6.76 -1.78 -13.58
CA PRO A 160 7.62 -1.17 -12.56
C PRO A 160 7.83 0.34 -12.75
N GLN A 161 8.00 0.80 -14.00
CA GLN A 161 8.11 2.22 -14.34
C GLN A 161 6.85 3.05 -13.98
N HIS A 162 5.67 2.43 -13.97
CA HIS A 162 4.42 3.11 -13.61
C HIS A 162 4.31 3.28 -12.09
N ASP A 163 4.79 2.32 -11.28
CA ASP A 163 4.92 2.52 -9.83
C ASP A 163 5.88 3.69 -9.52
N MET A 164 6.94 3.85 -10.32
CA MET A 164 7.88 4.97 -10.19
C MET A 164 7.24 6.32 -10.54
N GLU A 165 6.41 6.38 -11.58
CA GLU A 165 5.63 7.58 -11.92
C GLU A 165 4.69 7.95 -10.76
N MET A 166 3.94 6.98 -10.23
CA MET A 166 3.05 7.19 -9.08
C MET A 166 3.81 7.62 -7.82
N TYR A 167 5.01 7.04 -7.58
CA TYR A 167 5.90 7.46 -6.50
C TYR A 167 6.33 8.92 -6.65
N ILE A 168 6.69 9.37 -7.86
CA ILE A 168 7.05 10.77 -8.11
C ILE A 168 5.86 11.69 -7.85
N ASN A 169 4.66 11.35 -8.34
CA ASN A 169 3.44 12.11 -8.05
C ASN A 169 3.18 12.23 -6.55
N PHE A 170 3.42 11.14 -5.81
CA PHE A 170 3.35 11.15 -4.35
C PHE A 170 4.39 12.09 -3.71
N VAL A 171 5.66 12.02 -4.13
CA VAL A 171 6.72 12.91 -3.62
C VAL A 171 6.36 14.38 -3.86
N SER A 172 5.90 14.72 -5.07
CA SER A 172 5.47 16.09 -5.39
C SER A 172 4.35 16.57 -4.45
N SER A 173 3.38 15.70 -4.15
CA SER A 173 2.27 16.04 -3.24
C SER A 173 2.73 16.32 -1.80
N LEU A 174 3.81 15.69 -1.33
CA LEU A 174 4.37 15.96 -0.01
C LEU A 174 5.02 17.35 0.04
N VAL A 175 5.70 17.77 -1.02
CA VAL A 175 6.38 19.07 -1.09
C VAL A 175 5.36 20.21 -1.16
N GLU A 176 4.31 20.07 -1.97
CA GLU A 176 3.23 21.07 -2.07
C GLU A 176 2.50 21.31 -0.75
N THR A 177 2.48 20.32 0.16
CA THR A 177 1.91 20.47 1.50
C THR A 177 2.84 21.11 2.52
N SER A 178 4.15 21.13 2.29
CA SER A 178 5.13 21.74 3.21
C SER A 178 5.29 23.25 3.04
N ASP A 179 4.81 23.81 1.92
CA ASP A 179 4.88 25.25 1.61
C ASP A 179 3.61 26.04 2.01
N ARG A 180 2.68 25.40 2.75
CA ARG A 180 1.47 26.04 3.30
C ARG A 180 1.54 26.12 4.81
#